data_AF-A0A8K0R1P9-F1
#
_entry.id   AF-A0A8K0R1P9-F1
#
_cell.length_a   1.000
_cell.length_b   1.000
_cell.length_c   1.000
_cell.angle_alpha   90.00
_cell.angle_beta   90.00
_cell.angle_gamma   90.00
#
_symmetry.space_group_name_H-M   'P 1'
#
loop_
_entity.id
_entity.type
_entity.pdbx_description
1 polymer ?
#
loop_
_entity_poly.entity_id
_entity_poly.type
_entity_poly.pdbx_seq_one_letter_code
_entity_poly.pdbx_strand_id
1 'polypeptide(L)'
;MVEPRAKAAIEASAVPTNDEHRVAVDQQLQSQLRRLAISDESSNVSSNVSAIDLATDNSSDDEEDLDQADHAIYVAPDFGLIGKLAADRARNVGGDNPLDGINRDIGHAPLLSEAIVTQHARDLVPQFGFLGSEHTEGQDTKVFQNTNVPFSTFICGVQGSGKSHTTACMLENALIPSPHLGRLQAPVSALVFSYSEFSNGGSGFAVSEAASLARASEAIANGRVKKVTVLTSPSNPAITKFYRAIPGVEVLPFKLKAKTLDIGTLLTLMAVNEKAEVPLYMAKVESILRAIATESKDGLFDYNLFKERLALENFDPKQTNMLEMRLGLLESFLDKTNTVPDPKYRPGEVTIIDLSDPFVTPNTACILFKLGLERFMQSRVPGKMVVLDEAHKYMLNTPGSKVLNDYLATLIRLQRHKGARVVISTQEPTVSTDLIALCAVTVVHRFTSPAWYLALKRHINAMDDDKDTMRQIEGLDTGEALVYSPNAVLEKHFDGSLVKATGRLMRLSIRKRITRDGGESIMAI
;
A
#
# COMPACT_ATOMS: atom_id res chain seq x y z
N MET A 1 -8.64 -26.66 78.88
CA MET A 1 -8.97 -25.23 78.75
C MET A 1 -9.22 -25.00 77.26
N VAL A 2 -10.45 -24.87 76.78
CA VAL A 2 -11.50 -23.87 77.09
C VAL A 2 -11.31 -22.61 76.24
N GLU A 3 -12.34 -22.35 75.43
CA GLU A 3 -12.56 -21.27 74.47
C GLU A 3 -12.68 -19.89 75.18
N PRO A 4 -12.70 -18.75 74.45
CA PRO A 4 -14.02 -18.31 73.95
C PRO A 4 -14.04 -17.64 72.56
N ARG A 5 -15.19 -17.78 71.89
CA ARG A 5 -15.61 -17.02 70.71
C ARG A 5 -15.70 -15.51 70.92
N ALA A 6 -15.57 -14.76 69.82
CA ALA A 6 -16.26 -13.49 69.58
C ALA A 6 -17.31 -13.66 68.46
N LYS A 7 -18.28 -12.75 68.34
CA LYS A 7 -19.50 -12.94 67.53
C LYS A 7 -20.02 -11.61 66.95
N ALA A 8 -20.82 -11.69 65.88
CA ALA A 8 -21.45 -10.57 65.15
C ALA A 8 -20.47 -9.75 64.25
N ALA A 9 -20.93 -9.05 63.21
CA ALA A 9 -22.32 -8.77 62.79
C ALA A 9 -22.60 -9.16 61.32
N ILE A 10 -23.88 -9.07 60.93
CA ILE A 10 -24.38 -9.25 59.56
C ILE A 10 -24.82 -7.88 59.06
N GLU A 11 -24.32 -7.44 57.91
CA GLU A 11 -24.91 -6.35 57.12
C GLU A 11 -25.11 -6.81 55.67
N ALA A 12 -26.25 -6.45 55.08
CA ALA A 12 -26.63 -6.85 53.73
C ALA A 12 -26.40 -5.68 52.76
N SER A 13 -25.43 -5.81 51.86
CA SER A 13 -25.25 -4.85 50.76
C SER A 13 -26.28 -5.11 49.67
N ALA A 14 -27.21 -4.18 49.48
CA ALA A 14 -28.16 -4.22 48.37
C ALA A 14 -27.45 -4.02 47.01
N VAL A 15 -28.04 -4.58 45.95
CA VAL A 15 -27.62 -4.34 44.55
C VAL A 15 -28.49 -3.23 43.97
N PRO A 16 -27.93 -2.15 43.39
CA PRO A 16 -28.72 -1.11 42.75
C PRO A 16 -29.30 -1.61 41.41
N THR A 17 -30.58 -1.32 41.16
CA THR A 17 -31.29 -1.64 39.91
C THR A 17 -30.99 -0.60 38.82
N ASN A 18 -31.03 -1.02 37.55
CA ASN A 18 -30.31 -0.36 36.45
C ASN A 18 -31.19 0.51 35.52
N ASP A 19 -32.32 1.04 36.00
CA ASP A 19 -33.33 1.67 35.15
C ASP A 19 -33.33 3.21 35.14
N GLU A 20 -33.00 3.88 36.25
CA GLU A 20 -33.06 5.36 36.32
C GLU A 20 -32.10 6.05 35.34
N HIS A 21 -30.95 5.42 35.03
CA HIS A 21 -29.97 5.96 34.10
C HIS A 21 -30.40 5.92 32.62
N ARG A 22 -31.41 5.13 32.25
CA ARG A 22 -31.86 5.02 30.84
C ARG A 22 -32.83 6.14 30.49
N VAL A 23 -33.76 6.46 31.39
CA VAL A 23 -34.79 7.49 31.19
C VAL A 23 -34.19 8.89 30.98
N ALA A 24 -33.09 9.21 31.67
CA ALA A 24 -32.42 10.50 31.56
C ALA A 24 -31.80 10.76 30.17
N VAL A 25 -31.32 9.72 29.48
CA VAL A 25 -30.61 9.85 28.19
C VAL A 25 -31.59 10.10 27.04
N ASP A 26 -32.72 9.38 27.01
CA ASP A 26 -33.71 9.51 25.92
C ASP A 26 -34.38 10.89 25.89
N GLN A 27 -34.66 11.49 27.06
CA GLN A 27 -35.21 12.85 27.14
C GLN A 27 -34.23 13.90 26.57
N GLN A 28 -32.92 13.72 26.82
CA GLN A 28 -31.91 14.63 26.32
C GLN A 28 -31.77 14.53 24.79
N LEU A 29 -31.87 13.33 24.21
CA LEU A 29 -31.81 13.11 22.77
C LEU A 29 -33.03 13.72 22.02
N GLN A 30 -34.25 13.54 22.54
CA GLN A 30 -35.45 14.14 21.95
C GLN A 30 -35.42 15.68 21.99
N SER A 31 -34.76 16.28 22.99
CA SER A 31 -34.60 17.74 23.08
C SER A 31 -33.72 18.33 21.98
N GLN A 32 -32.76 17.57 21.47
CA GLN A 32 -31.87 18.00 20.37
C GLN A 32 -32.56 17.87 19.01
N LEU A 33 -33.29 16.78 18.76
CA LEU A 33 -34.00 16.56 17.50
C LEU A 33 -35.05 17.66 17.21
N ARG A 34 -35.74 18.17 18.24
CA ARG A 34 -36.67 19.31 18.08
C ARG A 34 -36.02 20.65 17.71
N ARG A 35 -34.69 20.79 17.82
CA ARG A 35 -33.97 22.02 17.42
C ARG A 35 -33.48 22.01 15.98
N LEU A 36 -33.55 20.87 15.28
CA LEU A 36 -33.14 20.72 13.88
C LEU A 36 -34.30 20.84 12.88
N ALA A 37 -35.53 21.06 13.36
CA ALA A 37 -36.75 21.15 12.55
C ALA A 37 -37.31 22.59 12.43
N ILE A 38 -36.49 23.62 12.69
CA ILE A 38 -36.91 25.03 12.69
C ILE A 38 -35.85 25.89 11.97
N SER A 39 -35.66 25.64 10.67
CA SER A 39 -34.75 26.45 9.83
C SER A 39 -35.02 26.45 8.32
N ASP A 40 -36.23 26.08 7.86
CA ASP A 40 -36.58 26.05 6.42
C ASP A 40 -38.06 26.47 6.18
N GLU A 41 -38.37 27.77 6.29
CA GLU A 41 -39.63 28.36 5.78
C GLU A 41 -39.41 29.80 5.26
N SER A 42 -38.94 29.93 4.02
CA SER A 42 -39.11 31.13 3.16
C SER A 42 -38.67 30.80 1.72
N SER A 43 -39.37 31.15 0.64
CA SER A 43 -40.58 31.97 0.50
C SER A 43 -41.35 31.65 -0.79
N ASN A 44 -42.69 31.59 -0.74
CA ASN A 44 -43.56 31.56 -1.92
C ASN A 44 -43.70 32.95 -2.57
N VAL A 45 -43.75 33.01 -3.91
CA VAL A 45 -44.35 34.13 -4.68
C VAL A 45 -45.07 33.59 -5.91
N SER A 46 -46.20 34.20 -6.27
CA SER A 46 -47.01 33.94 -7.47
C SER A 46 -47.79 35.24 -7.82
N SER A 47 -48.57 35.38 -8.90
CA SER A 47 -49.14 34.41 -9.85
C SER A 47 -49.56 35.09 -11.18
N ASN A 48 -50.18 34.31 -12.08
CA ASN A 48 -51.29 34.69 -12.97
C ASN A 48 -51.06 35.41 -14.33
N VAL A 49 -51.54 34.73 -15.39
CA VAL A 49 -52.57 35.15 -16.37
C VAL A 49 -52.33 36.40 -17.25
N SER A 50 -52.24 36.16 -18.57
CA SER A 50 -53.21 36.67 -19.57
C SER A 50 -53.04 35.97 -20.94
N ALA A 51 -54.12 35.82 -21.73
CA ALA A 51 -54.13 35.21 -23.07
C ALA A 51 -54.22 36.27 -24.20
N ILE A 52 -54.11 35.84 -25.47
CA ILE A 52 -54.64 36.49 -26.69
C ILE A 52 -54.65 35.49 -27.86
N ASP A 53 -55.57 35.67 -28.82
CA ASP A 53 -56.01 34.69 -29.84
C ASP A 53 -55.31 34.75 -31.23
N LEU A 54 -55.85 33.93 -32.16
CA LEU A 54 -55.74 33.88 -33.65
C LEU A 54 -54.81 32.76 -34.18
N ALA A 55 -55.26 31.71 -34.89
CA ALA A 55 -56.07 31.57 -36.12
C ALA A 55 -55.30 31.91 -37.42
N THR A 56 -55.38 31.17 -38.53
CA THR A 56 -56.15 29.94 -38.93
C THR A 56 -55.19 28.72 -39.11
N ASP A 57 -55.34 27.64 -39.92
CA ASP A 57 -56.27 27.20 -41.00
C ASP A 57 -56.34 25.65 -41.16
N ASN A 58 -56.71 25.13 -42.34
CA ASN A 58 -57.20 23.75 -42.61
C ASN A 58 -56.26 22.77 -43.36
N SER A 59 -56.69 21.49 -43.34
CA SER A 59 -56.48 20.37 -44.30
C SER A 59 -55.20 19.54 -44.29
N SER A 60 -55.22 18.25 -44.67
CA SER A 60 -56.24 17.17 -44.45
C SER A 60 -55.63 15.78 -44.78
N ASP A 61 -56.28 14.72 -44.31
CA ASP A 61 -56.29 13.33 -44.81
C ASP A 61 -55.00 12.44 -44.71
N ASP A 62 -55.09 11.48 -43.78
CA ASP A 62 -54.78 10.04 -43.89
C ASP A 62 -53.44 9.49 -44.43
N GLU A 63 -52.67 8.84 -43.53
CA GLU A 63 -52.20 7.44 -43.73
C GLU A 63 -52.00 6.73 -42.35
N GLU A 64 -51.84 5.40 -42.34
CA GLU A 64 -52.16 4.53 -41.17
C GLU A 64 -51.10 4.44 -40.05
N ASP A 65 -51.54 4.03 -38.86
CA ASP A 65 -50.71 3.76 -37.67
C ASP A 65 -49.62 2.70 -37.89
N LEU A 66 -48.38 3.00 -37.48
CA LEU A 66 -47.50 2.09 -36.71
C LEU A 66 -46.28 2.83 -36.13
N ASP A 67 -45.71 2.26 -35.06
CA ASP A 67 -44.43 2.62 -34.43
C ASP A 67 -44.16 4.08 -34.01
N GLN A 68 -44.69 4.47 -32.84
CA GLN A 68 -44.01 5.43 -31.97
C GLN A 68 -43.62 4.78 -30.64
N ALA A 69 -42.39 4.26 -30.58
CA ALA A 69 -41.69 4.08 -29.31
C ALA A 69 -41.42 5.45 -28.66
N ASP A 70 -41.15 5.49 -27.35
CA ASP A 70 -40.80 6.72 -26.63
C ASP A 70 -39.65 7.48 -27.34
N HIS A 71 -40.01 8.50 -28.12
CA HIS A 71 -39.06 9.48 -28.65
C HIS A 71 -38.63 10.41 -27.51
N ALA A 72 -37.82 9.85 -26.59
CA ALA A 72 -37.02 10.60 -25.65
C ALA A 72 -36.31 11.72 -26.43
N ILE A 73 -36.73 12.96 -26.18
CA ILE A 73 -36.49 14.12 -27.04
C ILE A 73 -35.00 14.16 -27.38
N TYR A 74 -34.67 13.99 -28.67
CA TYR A 74 -33.29 14.07 -29.13
C TYR A 74 -32.85 15.54 -29.08
N VAL A 75 -32.45 15.97 -27.89
CA VAL A 75 -31.73 17.22 -27.67
C VAL A 75 -30.40 17.05 -28.37
N ALA A 76 -30.33 17.54 -29.61
CA ALA A 76 -29.12 17.55 -30.40
C ALA A 76 -27.97 18.10 -29.54
N PRO A 77 -26.82 17.42 -29.44
CA PRO A 77 -25.75 17.85 -28.56
C PRO A 77 -25.38 19.30 -28.86
N ASP A 78 -25.47 20.19 -27.88
CA ASP A 78 -25.12 21.60 -28.08
C ASP A 78 -23.60 21.68 -28.29
N PHE A 79 -23.17 21.66 -29.56
CA PHE A 79 -21.78 21.76 -29.96
C PHE A 79 -21.18 23.16 -29.68
N GLY A 80 -21.97 24.13 -29.21
CA GLY A 80 -21.50 25.36 -28.58
C GLY A 80 -21.17 25.20 -27.09
N LEU A 81 -21.92 24.39 -26.33
CA LEU A 81 -21.63 24.03 -24.93
C LEU A 81 -20.56 22.94 -24.83
N ILE A 82 -20.64 21.88 -25.64
CA ILE A 82 -19.54 20.91 -25.84
C ILE A 82 -18.35 21.63 -26.48
N GLY A 83 -18.60 22.63 -27.32
CA GLY A 83 -17.60 23.58 -27.81
C GLY A 83 -17.00 24.49 -26.73
N LYS A 84 -17.64 24.64 -25.55
CA LYS A 84 -17.01 25.22 -24.35
C LYS A 84 -16.19 24.16 -23.61
N LEU A 85 -16.66 22.92 -23.45
CA LEU A 85 -15.85 21.82 -22.89
C LEU A 85 -14.57 21.52 -23.72
N ALA A 86 -14.62 21.74 -25.04
CA ALA A 86 -13.47 21.67 -25.93
C ALA A 86 -12.67 22.99 -25.98
N ALA A 87 -13.34 24.15 -25.87
CA ALA A 87 -12.65 25.43 -25.69
C ALA A 87 -12.07 25.61 -24.28
N ASP A 88 -12.38 24.74 -23.32
CA ASP A 88 -11.61 24.59 -22.08
C ASP A 88 -10.22 23.94 -22.33
N ARG A 89 -9.86 23.75 -23.61
CA ARG A 89 -8.46 23.67 -24.10
C ARG A 89 -8.07 24.78 -25.09
N ALA A 90 -8.99 25.27 -25.94
CA ALA A 90 -8.67 26.24 -27.01
C ALA A 90 -8.87 27.74 -26.65
N ARG A 91 -9.64 28.04 -25.59
CA ARG A 91 -9.78 29.35 -24.95
C ARG A 91 -9.17 29.37 -23.53
N ASN A 92 -9.04 28.21 -22.87
CA ASN A 92 -8.07 28.03 -21.78
C ASN A 92 -6.61 27.95 -22.27
N VAL A 93 -6.28 28.75 -23.28
CA VAL A 93 -4.92 29.27 -23.48
C VAL A 93 -4.63 30.39 -22.45
N GLY A 94 -5.65 30.83 -21.69
CA GLY A 94 -5.53 31.68 -20.50
C GLY A 94 -6.55 31.33 -19.42
N GLY A 95 -6.59 30.07 -18.96
CA GLY A 95 -7.53 29.60 -17.93
C GLY A 95 -6.88 28.62 -16.96
N ASP A 96 -6.50 27.43 -17.44
CA ASP A 96 -5.39 26.68 -16.85
C ASP A 96 -4.12 27.50 -17.18
N ASN A 97 -3.42 28.03 -16.18
CA ASN A 97 -2.18 28.75 -16.44
C ASN A 97 -1.15 27.73 -16.95
N PRO A 98 -0.38 27.98 -18.02
CA PRO A 98 0.72 27.07 -18.41
C PRO A 98 1.68 26.80 -17.25
N LEU A 99 1.87 27.80 -16.38
CA LEU A 99 2.60 27.68 -15.13
C LEU A 99 1.98 26.65 -14.16
N ASP A 100 0.66 26.50 -14.08
CA ASP A 100 0.02 25.52 -13.19
C ASP A 100 0.25 24.09 -13.69
N GLY A 101 0.27 23.87 -15.01
CA GLY A 101 0.70 22.61 -15.61
C GLY A 101 2.16 22.28 -15.26
N ILE A 102 3.06 23.25 -15.45
CA ILE A 102 4.49 23.13 -15.10
C ILE A 102 4.69 22.89 -13.59
N ASN A 103 3.96 23.61 -12.75
CA ASN A 103 4.07 23.55 -11.29
C ASN A 103 3.54 22.21 -10.76
N ARG A 104 2.44 21.71 -11.32
CA ARG A 104 1.88 20.37 -11.05
C ARG A 104 2.88 19.28 -11.44
N ASP A 105 3.54 19.42 -12.59
CA ASP A 105 4.54 18.46 -13.06
C ASP A 105 5.79 18.44 -12.18
N ILE A 106 6.32 19.60 -11.75
CA ILE A 106 7.40 19.68 -10.76
C ILE A 106 6.96 19.06 -9.42
N GLY A 107 5.80 19.46 -8.89
CA GLY A 107 5.30 19.01 -7.59
C GLY A 107 5.03 17.50 -7.52
N HIS A 108 4.69 16.86 -8.66
CA HIS A 108 4.42 15.43 -8.76
C HIS A 108 5.54 14.58 -9.40
N ALA A 109 6.64 15.19 -9.85
CA ALA A 109 7.81 14.45 -10.34
C ALA A 109 8.41 13.59 -9.20
N PRO A 110 8.66 12.29 -9.42
CA PRO A 110 9.15 11.40 -8.36
C PRO A 110 10.65 11.62 -8.05
N LEU A 111 11.42 12.10 -9.03
CA LEU A 111 12.82 12.48 -8.92
C LEU A 111 13.02 13.89 -9.46
N LEU A 112 13.95 14.63 -8.86
CA LEU A 112 14.22 16.05 -9.10
C LEU A 112 15.72 16.33 -9.03
N SER A 113 16.23 17.29 -9.79
CA SER A 113 17.62 17.75 -9.64
C SER A 113 17.80 18.75 -8.47
N GLU A 114 19.05 18.99 -8.09
CA GLU A 114 19.44 20.07 -7.19
C GLU A 114 18.96 21.44 -7.64
N ALA A 115 18.95 21.74 -8.94
CA ALA A 115 18.50 23.02 -9.46
C ALA A 115 17.00 23.23 -9.21
N ILE A 116 16.17 22.23 -9.55
CA ILE A 116 14.72 22.28 -9.34
C ILE A 116 14.38 22.30 -7.85
N VAL A 117 15.06 21.48 -7.03
CA VAL A 117 14.88 21.49 -5.57
C VAL A 117 15.28 22.84 -4.98
N THR A 118 16.41 23.43 -5.38
CA THR A 118 16.85 24.73 -4.85
C THR A 118 15.86 25.85 -5.22
N GLN A 119 15.28 25.81 -6.42
CA GLN A 119 14.26 26.76 -6.86
C GLN A 119 12.93 26.56 -6.12
N HIS A 120 12.48 25.32 -5.93
CA HIS A 120 11.10 24.99 -5.54
C HIS A 120 10.93 24.28 -4.17
N ALA A 121 11.97 24.26 -3.33
CA ALA A 121 11.93 23.72 -1.96
C ALA A 121 11.04 24.51 -0.97
N ARG A 122 10.41 25.61 -1.41
CA ARG A 122 9.57 26.49 -0.58
C ARG A 122 8.09 26.44 -0.92
N ASP A 123 7.75 26.04 -2.15
CA ASP A 123 6.40 26.07 -2.74
C ASP A 123 5.95 24.68 -3.20
N LEU A 124 6.57 24.11 -4.25
CA LEU A 124 6.09 22.91 -4.92
C LEU A 124 6.65 21.62 -4.32
N VAL A 125 7.84 21.69 -3.71
CA VAL A 125 8.59 20.53 -3.20
C VAL A 125 8.87 20.70 -1.70
N PRO A 126 7.85 20.70 -0.83
CA PRO A 126 8.01 20.97 0.60
C PRO A 126 8.76 19.86 1.36
N GLN A 127 8.91 18.66 0.78
CA GLN A 127 9.81 17.63 1.30
C GLN A 127 10.43 16.74 0.22
N PHE A 128 11.70 16.41 0.39
CA PHE A 128 12.58 15.69 -0.52
C PHE A 128 13.77 15.09 0.25
N GLY A 129 14.37 14.03 -0.30
CA GLY A 129 15.59 13.41 0.22
C GLY A 129 16.58 13.06 -0.89
N PHE A 130 17.86 13.31 -0.68
CA PHE A 130 18.95 12.99 -1.61
C PHE A 130 18.97 11.49 -1.93
N LEU A 131 19.15 11.12 -3.19
CA LEU A 131 19.18 9.72 -3.64
C LEU A 131 20.56 9.31 -4.16
N GLY A 132 21.22 10.18 -4.93
CA GLY A 132 22.53 9.93 -5.52
C GLY A 132 22.93 11.04 -6.50
N SER A 133 24.13 10.95 -7.06
CA SER A 133 24.61 11.90 -8.07
C SER A 133 24.64 11.27 -9.45
N GLU A 134 24.18 12.00 -10.46
CA GLU A 134 24.46 11.70 -11.86
C GLU A 134 25.78 12.39 -12.26
N HIS A 135 26.75 11.60 -12.74
CA HIS A 135 28.05 12.11 -13.19
C HIS A 135 28.02 12.22 -14.71
N THR A 136 28.01 13.44 -15.27
CA THR A 136 27.98 13.68 -16.73
C THR A 136 29.09 14.65 -17.12
N GLU A 137 30.06 14.20 -17.92
CA GLU A 137 31.10 15.02 -18.58
C GLU A 137 31.76 16.12 -17.72
N GLY A 138 32.02 15.81 -16.43
CA GLY A 138 32.68 16.73 -15.48
C GLY A 138 31.74 17.54 -14.58
N GLN A 139 30.42 17.29 -14.65
CA GLN A 139 29.42 17.87 -13.76
C GLN A 139 28.67 16.78 -12.96
N ASP A 140 28.67 16.94 -11.63
CA ASP A 140 27.99 16.06 -10.68
C ASP A 140 26.61 16.63 -10.31
N THR A 141 25.56 16.19 -11.01
CA THR A 141 24.19 16.66 -10.75
C THR A 141 23.55 15.82 -9.66
N LYS A 142 23.32 16.39 -8.47
CA LYS A 142 22.63 15.69 -7.38
C LYS A 142 21.16 15.47 -7.71
N VAL A 143 20.69 14.23 -7.53
CA VAL A 143 19.30 13.81 -7.74
C VAL A 143 18.63 13.52 -6.39
N PHE A 144 17.44 14.06 -6.23
CA PHE A 144 16.62 13.99 -5.03
C PHE A 144 15.31 13.24 -5.33
N GLN A 145 14.92 12.40 -4.39
CA GLN A 145 13.61 11.76 -4.33
C GLN A 145 12.58 12.74 -3.77
N ASN A 146 11.48 12.96 -4.50
CA ASN A 146 10.35 13.74 -4.01
C ASN A 146 9.55 12.88 -3.02
N THR A 147 9.74 13.13 -1.71
CA THR A 147 9.08 12.37 -0.65
C THR A 147 7.71 12.95 -0.29
N ASN A 148 7.32 14.09 -0.88
CA ASN A 148 6.01 14.70 -0.66
C ASN A 148 4.88 13.86 -1.29
N VAL A 149 5.11 13.31 -2.48
CA VAL A 149 4.07 12.64 -3.28
C VAL A 149 4.11 11.10 -3.22
N PRO A 150 2.95 10.46 -3.45
CA PRO A 150 2.86 9.04 -3.83
C PRO A 150 3.69 8.69 -5.08
N PHE A 151 4.50 7.64 -4.98
CA PHE A 151 5.33 7.09 -6.07
C PHE A 151 5.38 5.56 -6.01
N SER A 152 5.62 4.94 -7.17
CA SER A 152 5.89 3.52 -7.33
C SER A 152 7.30 3.32 -7.90
N THR A 153 8.10 2.43 -7.31
CA THR A 153 9.50 2.20 -7.68
C THR A 153 9.84 0.73 -7.74
N PHE A 154 10.49 0.32 -8.84
CA PHE A 154 11.04 -1.01 -9.03
C PHE A 154 12.57 -0.97 -8.90
N ILE A 155 13.19 -1.95 -8.25
CA ILE A 155 14.63 -2.04 -8.01
C ILE A 155 15.10 -3.46 -8.32
N CYS A 156 16.06 -3.61 -9.24
CA CYS A 156 16.58 -4.92 -9.66
C CYS A 156 18.10 -4.97 -9.85
N GLY A 157 18.66 -6.17 -9.97
CA GLY A 157 20.11 -6.44 -10.02
C GLY A 157 20.54 -7.61 -9.12
N VAL A 158 21.74 -8.16 -9.33
CA VAL A 158 22.23 -9.34 -8.57
C VAL A 158 22.40 -9.05 -7.06
N GLN A 159 22.58 -10.08 -6.24
CA GLN A 159 23.02 -9.91 -4.85
C GLN A 159 24.33 -9.11 -4.78
N GLY A 160 24.47 -8.21 -3.78
CA GLY A 160 25.66 -7.36 -3.63
C GLY A 160 25.87 -6.24 -4.65
N SER A 161 24.90 -6.00 -5.56
CA SER A 161 24.99 -4.92 -6.57
C SER A 161 24.59 -3.52 -6.04
N GLY A 162 23.85 -3.44 -4.93
CA GLY A 162 23.37 -2.18 -4.34
C GLY A 162 21.86 -2.11 -4.07
N LYS A 163 21.05 -3.08 -4.52
CA LYS A 163 19.57 -3.08 -4.35
C LYS A 163 19.10 -2.72 -2.94
N SER A 164 19.44 -3.54 -1.94
CA SER A 164 18.97 -3.39 -0.55
C SER A 164 19.41 -2.04 0.04
N HIS A 165 20.61 -1.58 -0.32
CA HIS A 165 21.15 -0.27 0.04
C HIS A 165 20.31 0.87 -0.57
N THR A 166 19.90 0.78 -1.83
CA THR A 166 18.96 1.75 -2.43
C THR A 166 17.59 1.70 -1.76
N THR A 167 17.03 0.52 -1.52
CA THR A 167 15.77 0.33 -0.77
C THR A 167 15.86 1.00 0.61
N ALA A 168 16.97 0.83 1.32
CA ALA A 168 17.24 1.46 2.60
C ALA A 168 17.38 2.99 2.46
N CYS A 169 18.11 3.51 1.48
CA CYS A 169 18.21 4.96 1.23
C CYS A 169 16.85 5.60 0.94
N MET A 170 15.97 4.92 0.19
CA MET A 170 14.60 5.39 -0.06
C MET A 170 13.70 5.33 1.18
N LEU A 171 13.90 4.34 2.06
CA LEU A 171 13.24 4.27 3.38
C LEU A 171 13.74 5.40 4.30
N GLU A 172 15.05 5.61 4.42
CA GLU A 172 15.65 6.70 5.19
C GLU A 172 15.08 8.07 4.76
N ASN A 173 15.06 8.34 3.45
CA ASN A 173 14.52 9.58 2.87
C ASN A 173 13.06 9.85 3.25
N ALA A 174 12.23 8.80 3.38
CA ALA A 174 10.81 8.92 3.70
C ALA A 174 10.49 8.90 5.22
N LEU A 175 11.45 8.48 6.06
CA LEU A 175 11.22 8.18 7.48
C LEU A 175 12.06 9.01 8.47
N ILE A 176 13.24 9.48 8.08
CA ILE A 176 14.24 10.08 8.99
C ILE A 176 14.47 11.56 8.64
N PRO A 177 13.91 12.51 9.42
CA PRO A 177 14.26 13.93 9.27
C PRO A 177 15.74 14.15 9.57
N SER A 178 16.52 14.49 8.54
CA SER A 178 17.96 14.75 8.64
C SER A 178 18.38 15.83 7.63
N PRO A 179 19.06 16.91 8.06
CA PRO A 179 19.54 17.95 7.14
C PRO A 179 20.60 17.43 6.16
N HIS A 180 21.24 16.29 6.47
CA HIS A 180 22.17 15.59 5.57
C HIS A 180 21.47 14.91 4.39
N LEU A 181 20.14 14.72 4.46
CA LEU A 181 19.33 14.17 3.37
C LEU A 181 18.55 15.24 2.61
N GLY A 182 18.11 16.29 3.29
CA GLY A 182 17.27 17.34 2.72
C GLY A 182 16.21 17.81 3.72
N ARG A 183 14.96 17.88 3.27
CA ARG A 183 13.83 18.38 4.07
C ARG A 183 12.75 17.31 4.16
N LEU A 184 12.44 16.84 5.37
CA LEU A 184 11.31 15.92 5.63
C LEU A 184 10.47 16.46 6.78
N GLN A 185 9.25 16.92 6.48
CA GLN A 185 8.35 17.53 7.48
C GLN A 185 7.28 16.56 7.98
N ALA A 186 6.74 15.74 7.09
CA ALA A 186 5.79 14.68 7.35
C ALA A 186 6.38 13.32 6.93
N PRO A 187 7.14 12.65 7.82
CA PRO A 187 7.55 11.27 7.62
C PRO A 187 6.36 10.33 7.40
N VAL A 188 6.51 9.35 6.52
CA VAL A 188 5.51 8.29 6.33
C VAL A 188 5.56 7.28 7.48
N SER A 189 4.60 6.36 7.55
CA SER A 189 4.84 5.06 8.20
C SER A 189 5.19 4.03 7.12
N ALA A 190 6.10 3.10 7.40
CA ALA A 190 6.51 2.07 6.46
C ALA A 190 6.07 0.67 6.89
N LEU A 191 5.65 -0.14 5.92
CA LEU A 191 5.45 -1.58 6.04
C LEU A 191 6.47 -2.29 5.14
N VAL A 192 7.21 -3.25 5.67
CA VAL A 192 8.20 -4.06 4.93
C VAL A 192 7.83 -5.53 5.01
N PHE A 193 7.94 -6.27 3.91
CA PHE A 193 7.82 -7.73 3.90
C PHE A 193 9.20 -8.38 3.89
N SER A 194 9.39 -9.40 4.73
CA SER A 194 10.61 -10.19 4.85
C SER A 194 10.26 -11.68 4.81
N TYR A 195 10.92 -12.41 3.91
CA TYR A 195 10.82 -13.85 3.80
C TYR A 195 12.14 -14.42 3.25
N SER A 196 12.75 -15.33 3.99
CA SER A 196 13.88 -16.16 3.55
C SER A 196 13.54 -17.64 3.72
N GLU A 197 13.84 -18.44 2.70
CA GLU A 197 13.78 -19.90 2.82
C GLU A 197 14.77 -20.43 3.85
N PHE A 198 14.41 -21.53 4.52
CA PHE A 198 15.26 -22.15 5.53
C PHE A 198 16.37 -22.99 4.87
N SER A 199 17.59 -22.44 4.82
CA SER A 199 18.76 -23.18 4.34
C SER A 199 19.17 -24.26 5.34
N ASN A 200 19.19 -25.53 4.91
CA ASN A 200 19.50 -26.72 5.73
C ASN A 200 20.94 -26.82 6.30
N GLY A 201 21.73 -25.72 6.26
CA GLY A 201 23.16 -25.69 6.60
C GLY A 201 23.53 -25.16 7.99
N GLY A 202 22.56 -24.79 8.84
CA GLY A 202 22.82 -24.34 10.21
C GLY A 202 23.31 -22.89 10.37
N SER A 203 23.54 -22.16 9.28
CA SER A 203 23.55 -20.70 9.28
C SER A 203 22.20 -20.19 9.78
N GLY A 204 22.18 -19.49 10.93
CA GLY A 204 20.95 -19.08 11.61
C GLY A 204 20.10 -18.09 10.80
N PHE A 205 18.86 -17.88 11.25
CA PHE A 205 17.88 -17.00 10.60
C PHE A 205 18.47 -15.61 10.30
N ALA A 206 18.52 -15.26 9.02
CA ALA A 206 18.81 -13.91 8.58
C ALA A 206 17.67 -12.99 9.02
N VAL A 207 18.00 -11.92 9.74
CA VAL A 207 17.05 -10.83 10.03
C VAL A 207 16.96 -9.91 8.81
N SER A 208 15.78 -9.36 8.55
CA SER A 208 15.54 -8.37 7.50
C SER A 208 16.53 -7.21 7.61
N GLU A 209 17.17 -6.86 6.50
CA GLU A 209 18.08 -5.71 6.43
C GLU A 209 17.40 -4.42 6.89
N ALA A 210 16.07 -4.28 6.70
CA ALA A 210 15.31 -3.11 7.16
C ALA A 210 15.32 -2.93 8.70
N ALA A 211 15.64 -3.95 9.50
CA ALA A 211 15.81 -3.77 10.95
C ALA A 211 17.09 -3.00 11.32
N SER A 212 18.07 -2.91 10.41
CA SER A 212 19.26 -2.06 10.59
C SER A 212 18.91 -0.57 10.70
N LEU A 213 17.75 -0.14 10.16
CA LEU A 213 17.24 1.23 10.25
C LEU A 213 17.01 1.71 11.71
N ALA A 214 16.89 0.77 12.67
CA ALA A 214 16.83 1.08 14.10
C ALA A 214 18.15 1.68 14.64
N ARG A 215 19.27 1.51 13.92
CA ARG A 215 20.62 1.95 14.30
C ARG A 215 21.12 3.03 13.36
N ALA A 216 21.67 4.10 13.93
CA ALA A 216 22.41 5.11 13.19
C ALA A 216 23.72 4.54 12.62
N SER A 217 24.23 5.15 11.54
CA SER A 217 25.61 4.92 11.10
C SER A 217 26.59 5.67 12.01
N GLU A 218 27.85 5.24 12.01
CA GLU A 218 28.91 5.86 12.82
C GLU A 218 29.19 7.31 12.39
N ALA A 219 28.92 7.64 11.12
CA ALA A 219 29.08 8.99 10.59
C ALA A 219 27.98 9.98 11.03
N ILE A 220 26.77 9.51 11.33
CA ILE A 220 25.61 10.38 11.64
C ILE A 220 24.81 9.78 12.81
N ALA A 221 25.25 10.05 14.04
CA ALA A 221 24.73 9.42 15.28
C ALA A 221 23.21 9.49 15.52
N ASN A 222 22.50 10.43 14.89
CA ASN A 222 21.03 10.57 14.97
C ASN A 222 20.28 10.03 13.74
N GLY A 223 20.97 9.44 12.76
CA GLY A 223 20.40 8.94 11.50
C GLY A 223 19.67 7.60 11.64
N ARG A 224 18.60 7.55 12.44
CA ARG A 224 17.80 6.33 12.66
C ARG A 224 16.30 6.59 12.68
N VAL A 225 15.49 5.56 12.39
CA VAL A 225 14.03 5.65 12.53
C VAL A 225 13.64 5.72 14.01
N LYS A 226 12.43 6.22 14.31
CA LYS A 226 11.95 6.39 15.70
C LYS A 226 11.80 5.04 16.40
N LYS A 227 11.29 4.04 15.68
CA LYS A 227 11.06 2.67 16.13
C LYS A 227 11.01 1.71 14.94
N VAL A 228 11.50 0.49 15.14
CA VAL A 228 11.18 -0.67 14.29
C VAL A 228 10.31 -1.63 15.11
N THR A 229 9.22 -2.12 14.52
CA THR A 229 8.36 -3.16 15.10
C THR A 229 8.33 -4.35 14.16
N VAL A 230 8.72 -5.53 14.61
CA VAL A 230 8.73 -6.75 13.78
C VAL A 230 7.58 -7.66 14.20
N LEU A 231 6.79 -8.08 13.21
CA LEU A 231 5.71 -9.04 13.34
C LEU A 231 6.20 -10.38 12.81
N THR A 232 6.70 -11.24 13.69
CA THR A 232 7.30 -12.53 13.33
C THR A 232 6.27 -13.64 13.28
N SER A 233 6.44 -14.62 12.38
CA SER A 233 5.63 -15.85 12.37
C SER A 233 5.54 -16.51 13.77
N PRO A 234 4.33 -16.84 14.28
CA PRO A 234 4.16 -17.45 15.61
C PRO A 234 4.81 -18.83 15.76
N SER A 235 4.99 -19.57 14.66
CA SER A 235 5.67 -20.88 14.65
C SER A 235 7.20 -20.79 14.63
N ASN A 236 7.78 -19.59 14.47
CA ASN A 236 9.23 -19.37 14.56
C ASN A 236 9.62 -18.52 15.80
N PRO A 237 9.74 -19.13 16.99
CA PRO A 237 10.25 -18.45 18.18
C PRO A 237 11.76 -18.15 18.10
N ALA A 238 12.50 -18.74 17.16
CA ALA A 238 13.94 -18.55 17.04
C ALA A 238 14.29 -17.20 16.39
N ILE A 239 13.64 -16.82 15.28
CA ILE A 239 13.87 -15.50 14.64
C ILE A 239 13.51 -14.33 15.58
N THR A 240 12.51 -14.52 16.45
CA THR A 240 12.17 -13.59 17.54
C THR A 240 13.38 -13.29 18.45
N LYS A 241 14.24 -14.27 18.73
CA LYS A 241 15.45 -14.07 19.57
C LYS A 241 16.48 -13.18 18.88
N PHE A 242 16.68 -13.35 17.56
CA PHE A 242 17.63 -12.54 16.79
C PHE A 242 17.16 -11.08 16.70
N TYR A 243 15.89 -10.84 16.38
CA TYR A 243 15.35 -9.47 16.35
C TYR A 243 15.40 -8.76 17.71
N ARG A 244 15.13 -9.47 18.82
CA ARG A 244 15.25 -8.91 20.18
C ARG A 244 16.67 -8.53 20.60
N ALA A 245 17.70 -8.99 19.88
CA ALA A 245 19.09 -8.57 20.12
C ALA A 245 19.44 -7.21 19.48
N ILE A 246 18.56 -6.64 18.64
CA ILE A 246 18.79 -5.37 17.95
C ILE A 246 18.20 -4.21 18.79
N PRO A 247 19.02 -3.26 19.28
CA PRO A 247 18.53 -2.11 20.02
C PRO A 247 17.56 -1.26 19.18
N GLY A 248 16.41 -0.89 19.75
CA GLY A 248 15.37 -0.11 19.07
C GLY A 248 14.32 -0.93 18.32
N VAL A 249 14.41 -2.27 18.35
CA VAL A 249 13.42 -3.18 17.77
C VAL A 249 12.45 -3.69 18.85
N GLU A 250 11.14 -3.55 18.59
CA GLU A 250 10.07 -4.28 19.28
C GLU A 250 9.70 -5.53 18.46
N VAL A 251 9.36 -6.64 19.12
CA VAL A 251 8.95 -7.89 18.43
C VAL A 251 7.63 -8.40 18.99
N LEU A 252 6.65 -8.55 18.10
CA LEU A 252 5.30 -9.08 18.36
C LEU A 252 5.07 -10.31 17.46
N PRO A 253 4.24 -11.29 17.86
CA PRO A 253 3.83 -12.35 16.96
C PRO A 253 2.85 -11.81 15.90
N PHE A 254 3.05 -12.15 14.62
CA PHE A 254 2.09 -11.83 13.58
C PHE A 254 0.81 -12.65 13.76
N LYS A 255 -0.28 -11.99 14.15
CA LYS A 255 -1.58 -12.61 14.38
C LYS A 255 -2.71 -11.79 13.77
N LEU A 256 -3.64 -12.48 13.11
CA LEU A 256 -4.92 -11.94 12.66
C LEU A 256 -5.92 -11.99 13.82
N LYS A 257 -6.68 -10.92 14.05
CA LYS A 257 -7.69 -10.87 15.11
C LYS A 257 -8.96 -11.59 14.67
N ALA A 258 -9.41 -12.61 15.40
CA ALA A 258 -10.66 -13.31 15.08
C ALA A 258 -11.87 -12.36 15.00
N LYS A 259 -11.92 -11.36 15.89
CA LYS A 259 -12.98 -10.33 15.95
C LYS A 259 -12.93 -9.26 14.85
N THR A 260 -11.89 -9.25 14.01
CA THR A 260 -11.78 -8.35 12.85
C THR A 260 -11.42 -9.11 11.58
N LEU A 261 -11.71 -10.42 11.55
CA LEU A 261 -11.57 -11.24 10.36
C LEU A 261 -12.82 -11.02 9.52
N ASP A 262 -12.68 -10.55 8.28
CA ASP A 262 -13.81 -10.46 7.35
C ASP A 262 -13.96 -11.74 6.50
N ILE A 263 -15.09 -11.85 5.83
CA ILE A 263 -15.44 -13.04 5.03
C ILE A 263 -14.53 -13.18 3.80
N GLY A 264 -14.08 -12.07 3.20
CA GLY A 264 -13.13 -12.08 2.10
C GLY A 264 -11.74 -12.57 2.52
N THR A 265 -11.32 -12.20 3.73
CA THR A 265 -10.10 -12.66 4.39
C THR A 265 -10.16 -14.16 4.64
N LEU A 266 -11.25 -14.66 5.23
CA LEU A 266 -11.42 -16.10 5.45
C LEU A 266 -11.48 -16.87 4.14
N LEU A 267 -12.23 -16.38 3.14
CA LEU A 267 -12.29 -17.00 1.81
C LEU A 267 -10.91 -17.05 1.14
N THR A 268 -10.14 -15.96 1.19
CA THR A 268 -8.76 -15.91 0.68
C THR A 268 -7.87 -16.95 1.39
N LEU A 269 -7.97 -17.06 2.72
CA LEU A 269 -7.20 -18.03 3.48
C LEU A 269 -7.62 -19.48 3.19
N MET A 270 -8.91 -19.76 2.96
CA MET A 270 -9.39 -21.13 2.74
C MET A 270 -9.24 -21.61 1.28
N ALA A 271 -9.48 -20.75 0.28
CA ALA A 271 -9.50 -21.13 -1.13
C ALA A 271 -8.12 -21.37 -1.76
N VAL A 272 -7.09 -20.67 -1.28
CA VAL A 272 -5.78 -20.59 -1.95
C VAL A 272 -4.90 -21.80 -1.62
N ASN A 273 -5.09 -22.90 -2.35
CA ASN A 273 -4.15 -24.02 -2.35
C ASN A 273 -2.91 -23.73 -3.23
N GLU A 274 -1.97 -24.67 -3.28
CA GLU A 274 -0.71 -24.53 -4.03
C GLU A 274 -0.80 -25.01 -5.48
N LYS A 275 -1.94 -25.62 -5.88
CA LYS A 275 -2.14 -26.26 -7.19
C LYS A 275 -3.21 -25.59 -8.08
N ALA A 276 -3.73 -24.44 -7.67
CA ALA A 276 -4.81 -23.68 -8.31
C ALA A 276 -6.19 -24.38 -8.44
N GLU A 277 -6.27 -25.70 -8.31
CA GLU A 277 -7.54 -26.46 -8.25
C GLU A 277 -8.34 -26.09 -7.01
N VAL A 278 -9.51 -25.45 -7.15
CA VAL A 278 -10.39 -25.12 -6.01
C VAL A 278 -10.88 -26.43 -5.34
N PRO A 279 -10.59 -26.69 -4.05
CA PRO A 279 -11.01 -27.92 -3.39
C PRO A 279 -12.53 -28.04 -3.29
N LEU A 280 -13.09 -29.24 -3.49
CA LEU A 280 -14.55 -29.47 -3.50
C LEU A 280 -15.25 -29.04 -2.19
N TYR A 281 -14.56 -29.03 -1.05
CA TYR A 281 -15.11 -28.53 0.21
C TYR A 281 -15.38 -27.01 0.18
N MET A 282 -14.77 -26.24 -0.72
CA MET A 282 -14.91 -24.79 -0.78
C MET A 282 -16.33 -24.34 -1.13
N ALA A 283 -17.07 -25.11 -1.95
CA ALA A 283 -18.47 -24.79 -2.23
C ALA A 283 -19.34 -24.77 -0.96
N LYS A 284 -19.06 -25.67 0.00
CA LYS A 284 -19.71 -25.67 1.33
C LYS A 284 -19.21 -24.54 2.22
N VAL A 285 -17.91 -24.28 2.24
CA VAL A 285 -17.29 -23.15 2.98
C VAL A 285 -17.89 -21.82 2.53
N GLU A 286 -18.03 -21.60 1.22
CA GLU A 286 -18.65 -20.41 0.62
C GLU A 286 -20.15 -20.32 0.94
N SER A 287 -20.87 -21.44 0.92
CA SER A 287 -22.30 -21.48 1.30
C SER A 287 -22.49 -21.06 2.77
N ILE A 288 -21.71 -21.64 3.69
CA ILE A 288 -21.71 -21.27 5.11
C ILE A 288 -21.34 -19.79 5.30
N LEU A 289 -20.30 -19.32 4.62
CA LEU A 289 -19.87 -17.92 4.69
C LEU A 289 -20.96 -16.97 4.20
N ARG A 290 -21.63 -17.31 3.09
CA ARG A 290 -22.74 -16.52 2.54
C ARG A 290 -23.96 -16.50 3.47
N ALA A 291 -24.28 -17.61 4.13
CA ALA A 291 -25.32 -17.66 5.14
C ALA A 291 -25.00 -16.75 6.34
N ILE A 292 -23.79 -16.87 6.91
CA ILE A 292 -23.32 -15.99 7.99
C ILE A 292 -23.35 -14.50 7.56
N ALA A 293 -22.93 -14.19 6.33
CA ALA A 293 -23.01 -12.83 5.78
C ALA A 293 -24.44 -12.29 5.70
N THR A 294 -25.41 -13.15 5.38
CA THR A 294 -26.82 -12.78 5.17
C THR A 294 -27.59 -12.64 6.50
N GLU A 295 -27.17 -13.38 7.52
CA GLU A 295 -27.77 -13.36 8.86
C GLU A 295 -27.14 -12.30 9.78
N SER A 296 -25.92 -11.84 9.48
CA SER A 296 -25.20 -10.82 10.26
C SER A 296 -25.83 -9.43 10.11
N LYS A 297 -26.36 -8.88 11.21
CA LYS A 297 -27.07 -7.59 11.23
C LYS A 297 -26.14 -6.37 11.26
N ASP A 298 -24.89 -6.56 11.68
CA ASP A 298 -23.86 -5.51 11.78
C ASP A 298 -22.71 -5.71 10.76
N GLY A 299 -22.78 -6.77 9.95
CA GLY A 299 -21.75 -7.14 8.97
C GLY A 299 -20.49 -7.76 9.60
N LEU A 300 -20.48 -8.00 10.91
CA LEU A 300 -19.38 -8.70 11.57
C LEU A 300 -19.47 -10.21 11.32
N PHE A 301 -18.31 -10.85 11.29
CA PHE A 301 -18.17 -12.29 11.10
C PHE A 301 -17.70 -12.96 12.40
N ASP A 302 -18.40 -14.03 12.82
CA ASP A 302 -18.00 -14.84 13.98
C ASP A 302 -17.34 -16.15 13.52
N TYR A 303 -16.06 -16.28 13.86
CA TYR A 303 -15.26 -17.47 13.59
C TYR A 303 -15.75 -18.72 14.33
N ASN A 304 -16.38 -18.58 15.50
CA ASN A 304 -16.89 -19.71 16.27
C ASN A 304 -18.17 -20.27 15.62
N LEU A 305 -19.10 -19.40 15.27
CA LEU A 305 -20.30 -19.76 14.48
C LEU A 305 -19.93 -20.44 13.15
N PHE A 306 -18.85 -19.99 12.50
CA PHE A 306 -18.31 -20.65 11.32
C PHE A 306 -17.79 -22.07 11.60
N LYS A 307 -17.03 -22.26 12.69
CA LYS A 307 -16.56 -23.59 13.12
C LYS A 307 -17.72 -24.52 13.50
N GLU A 308 -18.75 -24.00 14.16
CA GLU A 308 -19.97 -24.75 14.50
C GLU A 308 -20.72 -25.20 13.24
N ARG A 309 -20.95 -24.30 12.27
CA ARG A 309 -21.60 -24.65 11.00
C ARG A 309 -20.79 -25.64 10.17
N LEU A 310 -19.45 -25.55 10.17
CA LEU A 310 -18.60 -26.56 9.53
C LEU A 310 -18.72 -27.94 10.21
N ALA A 311 -18.92 -28.01 11.52
CA ALA A 311 -19.09 -29.28 12.24
C ALA A 311 -20.46 -29.95 11.99
N LEU A 312 -21.43 -29.23 11.42
CA LEU A 312 -22.73 -29.75 11.00
C LEU A 312 -22.75 -30.25 9.55
N GLU A 313 -21.69 -29.99 8.77
CA GLU A 313 -21.62 -30.38 7.37
C GLU A 313 -21.07 -31.80 7.17
N ASN A 314 -21.79 -32.59 6.38
CA ASN A 314 -21.35 -33.93 5.97
C ASN A 314 -20.24 -33.83 4.90
N PHE A 315 -19.00 -33.63 5.33
CA PHE A 315 -17.80 -33.75 4.48
C PHE A 315 -17.37 -35.22 4.34
N ASP A 316 -16.80 -35.60 3.20
CA ASP A 316 -16.14 -36.91 3.07
C ASP A 316 -14.79 -36.92 3.85
N PRO A 317 -14.25 -38.08 4.25
CA PRO A 317 -13.03 -38.14 5.07
C PRO A 317 -11.80 -37.44 4.46
N LYS A 318 -11.69 -37.37 3.13
CA LYS A 318 -10.61 -36.65 2.45
C LYS A 318 -10.86 -35.14 2.50
N GLN A 319 -12.10 -34.70 2.31
CA GLN A 319 -12.50 -33.30 2.50
C GLN A 319 -12.25 -32.84 3.94
N THR A 320 -12.65 -33.62 4.95
CA THR A 320 -12.42 -33.33 6.37
C THR A 320 -10.93 -33.17 6.66
N ASN A 321 -10.09 -34.14 6.29
CA ASN A 321 -8.64 -34.06 6.51
C ASN A 321 -8.01 -32.83 5.84
N MET A 322 -8.41 -32.49 4.60
CA MET A 322 -7.91 -31.29 3.90
C MET A 322 -8.38 -29.99 4.55
N LEU A 323 -9.63 -29.94 5.02
CA LEU A 323 -10.22 -28.80 5.72
C LEU A 323 -9.55 -28.59 7.08
N GLU A 324 -9.33 -29.65 7.86
CA GLU A 324 -8.67 -29.59 9.17
C GLU A 324 -7.22 -29.12 9.07
N MET A 325 -6.43 -29.63 8.11
CA MET A 325 -5.08 -29.12 7.85
C MET A 325 -5.09 -27.62 7.53
N ARG A 326 -6.07 -27.14 6.74
CA ARG A 326 -6.17 -25.73 6.36
C ARG A 326 -6.64 -24.84 7.51
N LEU A 327 -7.58 -25.32 8.33
CA LEU A 327 -8.01 -24.64 9.55
C LEU A 327 -6.89 -24.59 10.59
N GLY A 328 -6.09 -25.66 10.75
CA GLY A 328 -4.93 -25.67 11.65
C GLY A 328 -3.89 -24.61 11.29
N LEU A 329 -3.59 -24.46 9.99
CA LEU A 329 -2.73 -23.39 9.49
C LEU A 329 -3.33 -21.99 9.69
N LEU A 330 -4.64 -21.82 9.50
CA LEU A 330 -5.29 -20.54 9.78
C LEU A 330 -5.26 -20.20 11.27
N GLU A 331 -5.58 -21.17 12.14
CA GLU A 331 -5.64 -20.99 13.58
C GLU A 331 -4.25 -20.73 14.20
N SER A 332 -3.17 -21.26 13.62
CA SER A 332 -1.80 -20.91 14.03
C SER A 332 -1.48 -19.43 13.84
N PHE A 333 -2.12 -18.75 12.88
CA PHE A 333 -2.05 -17.29 12.67
C PHE A 333 -3.22 -16.50 13.30
N LEU A 334 -4.20 -17.14 13.93
CA LEU A 334 -5.36 -16.46 14.52
C LEU A 334 -5.15 -16.15 16.02
N ASP A 335 -5.49 -14.93 16.45
CA ASP A 335 -5.66 -14.55 17.85
C ASP A 335 -7.16 -14.61 18.21
N LYS A 336 -7.57 -15.77 18.74
CA LYS A 336 -8.94 -16.03 19.20
C LYS A 336 -9.26 -15.33 20.53
N THR A 337 -8.26 -15.14 21.40
CA THR A 337 -8.43 -14.59 22.76
C THR A 337 -8.30 -13.06 22.82
N ASN A 338 -7.92 -12.42 21.70
CA ASN A 338 -7.62 -11.00 21.59
C ASN A 338 -6.45 -10.53 22.48
N THR A 339 -5.49 -11.42 22.76
CA THR A 339 -4.39 -11.18 23.71
C THR A 339 -3.15 -10.50 23.11
N VAL A 340 -2.95 -10.57 21.80
CA VAL A 340 -1.77 -9.98 21.15
C VAL A 340 -1.95 -8.47 20.96
N PRO A 341 -0.98 -7.60 21.29
CA PRO A 341 -1.09 -6.16 21.01
C PRO A 341 -1.20 -5.88 19.51
N ASP A 342 -2.13 -5.01 19.13
CA ASP A 342 -2.27 -4.56 17.74
C ASP A 342 -1.05 -3.73 17.30
N PRO A 343 -0.48 -3.96 16.10
CA PRO A 343 0.63 -3.16 15.58
C PRO A 343 0.22 -1.68 15.43
N LYS A 344 1.08 -0.79 15.92
CA LYS A 344 0.88 0.67 15.85
C LYS A 344 1.65 1.22 14.65
N TYR A 345 0.92 1.73 13.66
CA TYR A 345 1.50 2.42 12.51
C TYR A 345 1.58 3.91 12.79
N ARG A 346 2.75 4.54 12.56
CA ARG A 346 3.05 5.92 12.96
C ARG A 346 4.08 6.61 12.04
N PRO A 347 3.99 7.94 11.83
CA PRO A 347 5.00 8.73 11.13
C PRO A 347 6.43 8.57 11.67
N GLY A 348 7.34 8.05 10.86
CA GLY A 348 8.75 7.79 11.20
C GLY A 348 9.01 6.47 11.93
N GLU A 349 8.02 5.56 11.94
CA GLU A 349 8.16 4.19 12.48
C GLU A 349 7.99 3.15 11.34
N VAL A 350 8.76 2.06 11.42
CA VAL A 350 8.75 0.93 10.48
C VAL A 350 8.07 -0.28 11.13
N THR A 351 7.15 -0.91 10.42
CA THR A 351 6.65 -2.26 10.73
C THR A 351 7.20 -3.25 9.71
N ILE A 352 7.91 -4.28 10.15
CA ILE A 352 8.37 -5.39 9.31
C ILE A 352 7.44 -6.58 9.59
N ILE A 353 6.88 -7.21 8.56
CA ILE A 353 6.26 -8.53 8.68
C ILE A 353 7.31 -9.54 8.23
N ASP A 354 7.72 -10.43 9.14
CA ASP A 354 8.70 -11.46 8.83
C ASP A 354 8.07 -12.86 8.97
N LEU A 355 7.94 -13.52 7.82
CA LEU A 355 7.34 -14.85 7.70
C LEU A 355 8.38 -15.92 7.33
N SER A 356 9.67 -15.65 7.57
CA SER A 356 10.75 -16.60 7.38
C SER A 356 10.64 -17.74 8.40
N ASP A 357 10.01 -18.83 8.01
CA ASP A 357 9.57 -19.91 8.89
C ASP A 357 9.56 -21.23 8.11
N PRO A 358 10.19 -22.33 8.60
CA PRO A 358 10.20 -23.62 7.91
C PRO A 358 8.81 -24.21 7.59
N PHE A 359 7.75 -23.73 8.25
CA PHE A 359 6.37 -24.21 8.09
C PHE A 359 5.47 -23.27 7.27
N VAL A 360 5.99 -22.14 6.76
CA VAL A 360 5.24 -21.17 5.95
C VAL A 360 5.75 -21.19 4.51
N THR A 361 4.93 -21.68 3.59
CA THR A 361 5.30 -21.73 2.16
C THR A 361 5.19 -20.35 1.49
N PRO A 362 5.90 -20.08 0.38
CA PRO A 362 5.82 -18.81 -0.37
C PRO A 362 4.38 -18.37 -0.71
N ASN A 363 3.55 -19.34 -1.11
CA ASN A 363 2.13 -19.15 -1.39
C ASN A 363 1.36 -18.64 -0.15
N THR A 364 1.65 -19.22 1.02
CA THR A 364 1.06 -18.83 2.30
C THR A 364 1.56 -17.46 2.76
N ALA A 365 2.86 -17.19 2.64
CA ALA A 365 3.46 -15.91 2.97
C ALA A 365 2.82 -14.76 2.17
N CYS A 366 2.60 -14.93 0.86
CA CYS A 366 1.93 -13.94 0.02
C CYS A 366 0.52 -13.56 0.51
N ILE A 367 -0.28 -14.55 0.95
CA ILE A 367 -1.62 -14.28 1.51
C ILE A 367 -1.50 -13.46 2.80
N LEU A 368 -0.63 -13.89 3.72
CA LEU A 368 -0.46 -13.22 5.01
C LEU A 368 0.11 -11.80 4.85
N PHE A 369 1.00 -11.56 3.89
CA PHE A 369 1.45 -10.23 3.50
C PHE A 369 0.29 -9.38 2.93
N LYS A 370 -0.56 -9.93 2.06
CA LYS A 370 -1.75 -9.23 1.52
C LYS A 370 -2.72 -8.79 2.63
N LEU A 371 -2.95 -9.65 3.63
CA LEU A 371 -3.81 -9.32 4.78
C LEU A 371 -3.15 -8.28 5.72
N GLY A 372 -1.84 -8.41 5.96
CA GLY A 372 -1.08 -7.40 6.70
C GLY A 372 -1.07 -6.03 5.99
N LEU A 373 -1.03 -6.04 4.66
CA LEU A 373 -1.12 -4.86 3.81
C LEU A 373 -2.50 -4.20 3.89
N GLU A 374 -3.59 -4.95 3.76
CA GLU A 374 -4.94 -4.42 3.90
C GLU A 374 -5.14 -3.73 5.25
N ARG A 375 -4.73 -4.39 6.33
CA ARG A 375 -4.75 -3.84 7.70
C ARG A 375 -3.91 -2.56 7.83
N PHE A 376 -2.74 -2.49 7.18
CA PHE A 376 -1.93 -1.28 7.14
C PHE A 376 -2.59 -0.17 6.33
N MET A 377 -3.18 -0.48 5.18
CA MET A 377 -3.88 0.48 4.31
C MET A 377 -5.14 1.06 4.96
N GLN A 378 -5.85 0.27 5.78
CA GLN A 378 -6.97 0.71 6.63
C GLN A 378 -6.55 1.67 7.76
N SER A 379 -5.26 1.73 8.13
CA SER A 379 -4.80 2.55 9.25
C SER A 379 -4.87 4.06 8.96
N ARG A 380 -5.12 4.87 10.00
CA ARG A 380 -5.33 6.33 9.90
C ARG A 380 -4.05 7.15 9.66
N VAL A 381 -2.90 6.54 9.37
CA VAL A 381 -1.68 7.31 9.05
C VAL A 381 -1.81 7.96 7.66
N PRO A 382 -1.43 9.24 7.47
CA PRO A 382 -1.66 9.95 6.22
C PRO A 382 -0.69 9.49 5.10
N GLY A 383 0.61 9.51 5.38
CA GLY A 383 1.63 8.98 4.47
C GLY A 383 1.90 7.51 4.76
N LYS A 384 1.78 6.66 3.74
CA LYS A 384 2.09 5.22 3.79
C LYS A 384 3.21 4.89 2.81
N MET A 385 4.05 3.94 3.18
CA MET A 385 5.05 3.32 2.31
C MET A 385 5.01 1.80 2.50
N VAL A 386 5.11 1.07 1.41
CA VAL A 386 5.07 -0.40 1.36
C VAL A 386 6.33 -0.85 0.62
N VAL A 387 7.08 -1.77 1.23
CA VAL A 387 8.33 -2.29 0.66
C VAL A 387 8.24 -3.80 0.56
N LEU A 388 8.33 -4.30 -0.67
CA LEU A 388 8.56 -5.69 -0.97
C LEU A 388 10.05 -5.88 -1.12
N ASP A 389 10.71 -6.48 -0.13
CA ASP A 389 12.15 -6.72 -0.19
C ASP A 389 12.46 -8.13 -0.68
N GLU A 390 13.49 -8.26 -1.52
CA GLU A 390 13.92 -9.50 -2.18
C GLU A 390 12.75 -10.34 -2.75
N ALA A 391 11.78 -9.70 -3.41
CA ALA A 391 10.44 -10.24 -3.71
C ALA A 391 10.42 -11.61 -4.44
N HIS A 392 11.40 -11.91 -5.29
CA HIS A 392 11.59 -13.24 -5.91
C HIS A 392 11.53 -14.42 -4.92
N LYS A 393 11.90 -14.24 -3.65
CA LYS A 393 11.87 -15.30 -2.63
C LYS A 393 10.46 -15.77 -2.25
N TYR A 394 9.42 -14.98 -2.53
CA TYR A 394 8.04 -15.34 -2.18
C TYR A 394 7.02 -15.13 -3.30
N MET A 395 7.20 -14.13 -4.18
CA MET A 395 6.32 -13.86 -5.32
C MET A 395 6.54 -14.84 -6.50
N LEU A 396 6.56 -16.14 -6.20
CA LEU A 396 6.66 -17.22 -7.19
C LEU A 396 5.36 -17.36 -8.01
N ASN A 397 5.35 -18.19 -9.05
CA ASN A 397 4.15 -18.52 -9.82
C ASN A 397 3.17 -19.40 -8.99
N THR A 398 2.45 -18.77 -8.07
CA THR A 398 1.51 -19.40 -7.13
C THR A 398 0.22 -18.56 -7.01
N PRO A 399 -0.93 -19.15 -6.68
CA PRO A 399 -2.19 -18.38 -6.62
C PRO A 399 -2.18 -17.30 -5.52
N GLY A 400 -1.50 -17.54 -4.38
CA GLY A 400 -1.31 -16.54 -3.33
C GLY A 400 -0.44 -15.36 -3.75
N SER A 401 0.62 -15.60 -4.54
CA SER A 401 1.41 -14.55 -5.17
C SER A 401 0.56 -13.71 -6.12
N LYS A 402 -0.30 -14.34 -6.94
CA LYS A 402 -1.25 -13.62 -7.81
C LYS A 402 -2.19 -12.72 -7.00
N VAL A 403 -2.77 -13.21 -5.90
CA VAL A 403 -3.65 -12.42 -5.02
C VAL A 403 -2.94 -11.20 -4.43
N LEU A 404 -1.67 -11.34 -4.02
CA LEU A 404 -0.85 -10.21 -3.57
C LEU A 404 -0.53 -9.24 -4.72
N ASN A 405 -0.18 -9.75 -5.89
CA ASN A 405 0.14 -8.99 -7.09
C ASN A 405 -1.04 -8.15 -7.60
N ASP A 406 -2.24 -8.75 -7.71
CA ASP A 406 -3.47 -8.07 -8.11
C ASP A 406 -3.83 -6.92 -7.15
N TYR A 407 -3.65 -7.14 -5.84
CA TYR A 407 -3.84 -6.10 -4.82
C TYR A 407 -2.81 -4.99 -4.93
N LEU A 408 -1.53 -5.31 -5.15
CA LEU A 408 -0.46 -4.32 -5.32
C LEU A 408 -0.63 -3.49 -6.61
N ALA A 409 -1.01 -4.10 -7.72
CA ALA A 409 -1.34 -3.40 -8.95
C ALA A 409 -2.51 -2.42 -8.73
N THR A 410 -3.52 -2.83 -7.96
CA THR A 410 -4.65 -1.97 -7.55
C THR A 410 -4.21 -0.83 -6.63
N LEU A 411 -3.33 -1.12 -5.66
CA LEU A 411 -2.77 -0.12 -4.76
C LEU A 411 -1.92 0.94 -5.49
N ILE A 412 -1.08 0.53 -6.44
CA ILE A 412 -0.26 1.43 -7.26
C ILE A 412 -1.15 2.30 -8.15
N ARG A 413 -2.14 1.72 -8.84
CA ARG A 413 -3.12 2.48 -9.65
C ARG A 413 -3.88 3.53 -8.83
N LEU A 414 -4.16 3.24 -7.56
CA LEU A 414 -4.86 4.14 -6.63
C LEU A 414 -3.93 4.92 -5.69
N GLN A 415 -2.59 4.88 -5.88
CA GLN A 415 -1.63 5.33 -4.86
C GLN A 415 -1.78 6.81 -4.47
N ARG A 416 -2.18 7.65 -5.43
CA ARG A 416 -2.50 9.08 -5.21
C ARG A 416 -3.64 9.28 -4.22
N HIS A 417 -4.75 8.53 -4.36
CA HIS A 417 -5.90 8.58 -3.46
C HIS A 417 -5.65 7.88 -2.11
N LYS A 418 -4.68 6.94 -2.05
CA LYS A 418 -4.36 6.16 -0.85
C LYS A 418 -3.19 6.71 -0.03
N GLY A 419 -2.54 7.79 -0.47
CA GLY A 419 -1.35 8.37 0.17
C GLY A 419 -0.13 7.44 0.19
N ALA A 420 -0.13 6.44 -0.71
CA ALA A 420 0.77 5.29 -0.66
C ALA A 420 2.03 5.49 -1.51
N ARG A 421 3.14 4.88 -1.09
CA ARG A 421 4.35 4.71 -1.87
C ARG A 421 4.66 3.22 -1.90
N VAL A 422 5.08 2.68 -3.04
CA VAL A 422 5.37 1.26 -3.19
C VAL A 422 6.79 1.10 -3.74
N VAL A 423 7.65 0.36 -3.03
CA VAL A 423 8.99 -0.03 -3.50
C VAL A 423 9.04 -1.54 -3.62
N ILE A 424 9.49 -2.03 -4.76
CA ILE A 424 9.65 -3.47 -5.05
C ILE A 424 11.12 -3.71 -5.34
N SER A 425 11.80 -4.43 -4.46
CA SER A 425 13.20 -4.85 -4.60
C SER A 425 13.24 -6.34 -4.90
N THR A 426 13.92 -6.75 -5.97
CA THR A 426 13.99 -8.16 -6.39
C THR A 426 15.29 -8.43 -7.14
N GLN A 427 15.85 -9.63 -7.06
CA GLN A 427 16.97 -10.00 -7.94
C GLN A 427 16.47 -10.19 -9.38
N GLU A 428 15.35 -10.88 -9.51
CA GLU A 428 14.74 -11.22 -10.80
C GLU A 428 13.61 -10.23 -11.16
N PRO A 429 13.72 -9.44 -12.24
CA PRO A 429 12.64 -8.56 -12.70
C PRO A 429 11.45 -9.34 -13.29
N THR A 430 11.67 -10.59 -13.72
CA THR A 430 10.65 -11.51 -14.26
C THR A 430 9.55 -11.89 -13.27
N VAL A 431 9.71 -11.59 -11.99
CA VAL A 431 8.76 -11.87 -10.90
C VAL A 431 7.40 -11.19 -11.09
N SER A 432 7.37 -9.96 -11.61
CA SER A 432 6.13 -9.30 -11.99
C SER A 432 6.38 -8.16 -12.99
N THR A 433 6.30 -8.50 -14.28
CA THR A 433 6.28 -7.54 -15.39
C THR A 433 5.16 -6.51 -15.25
N ASP A 434 4.01 -6.94 -14.74
CA ASP A 434 2.82 -6.11 -14.58
C ASP A 434 3.03 -5.00 -13.54
N LEU A 435 3.83 -5.24 -12.50
CA LEU A 435 4.20 -4.21 -11.53
C LEU A 435 5.31 -3.29 -12.05
N ILE A 436 6.25 -3.78 -12.89
CA ILE A 436 7.24 -2.92 -13.57
C ILE A 436 6.52 -1.86 -14.41
N ALA A 437 5.53 -2.26 -15.20
CA ALA A 437 4.74 -1.36 -16.05
C ALA A 437 3.94 -0.29 -15.29
N LEU A 438 3.79 -0.43 -13.96
CA LEU A 438 3.09 0.52 -13.08
C LEU A 438 4.06 1.38 -12.24
N CYS A 439 5.38 1.20 -12.36
CA CYS A 439 6.37 1.95 -11.61
C CYS A 439 6.75 3.28 -12.30
N ALA A 440 6.74 4.37 -11.52
CA ALA A 440 7.15 5.70 -11.96
C ALA A 440 8.67 5.89 -11.97
N VAL A 441 9.41 5.00 -11.31
CA VAL A 441 10.87 4.92 -11.28
C VAL A 441 11.28 3.45 -11.39
N THR A 442 12.26 3.14 -12.24
CA THR A 442 12.92 1.82 -12.25
C THR A 442 14.41 2.02 -12.06
N VAL A 443 14.96 1.37 -11.03
CA VAL A 443 16.38 1.38 -10.67
C VAL A 443 16.99 0.04 -11.07
N VAL A 444 17.99 0.07 -11.95
CA VAL A 444 18.67 -1.10 -12.48
C VAL A 444 20.12 -1.09 -12.00
N HIS A 445 20.41 -1.89 -10.97
CA HIS A 445 21.78 -2.21 -10.58
C HIS A 445 22.36 -3.34 -11.45
N ARG A 446 23.68 -3.55 -11.36
CA ARG A 446 24.42 -4.56 -12.13
C ARG A 446 23.72 -5.93 -12.20
N PHE A 447 23.61 -6.49 -13.40
CA PHE A 447 23.31 -7.89 -13.66
C PHE A 447 23.87 -8.35 -15.02
N THR A 448 23.88 -9.65 -15.27
CA THR A 448 24.41 -10.29 -16.51
C THR A 448 23.40 -11.17 -17.26
N SER A 449 22.15 -11.28 -16.78
CA SER A 449 21.10 -12.11 -17.38
C SER A 449 20.39 -11.43 -18.57
N PRO A 450 20.49 -11.96 -19.81
CA PRO A 450 19.78 -11.39 -20.95
C PRO A 450 18.25 -11.53 -20.84
N ALA A 451 17.77 -12.56 -20.13
CA ALA A 451 16.34 -12.74 -19.88
C ALA A 451 15.77 -11.64 -18.97
N TRP A 452 16.56 -11.17 -17.99
CA TRP A 452 16.19 -10.05 -17.12
C TRP A 452 16.19 -8.73 -17.90
N TYR A 453 17.17 -8.52 -18.77
CA TYR A 453 17.20 -7.37 -19.69
C TYR A 453 15.96 -7.34 -20.62
N LEU A 454 15.62 -8.46 -21.26
CA LEU A 454 14.43 -8.57 -22.12
C LEU A 454 13.11 -8.34 -21.37
N ALA A 455 13.04 -8.67 -20.07
CA ALA A 455 11.88 -8.35 -19.24
C ALA A 455 11.76 -6.83 -18.97
N LEU A 456 12.89 -6.14 -18.78
CA LEU A 456 12.93 -4.69 -18.57
C LEU A 456 12.65 -3.91 -19.87
N LYS A 457 13.27 -4.28 -21.00
CA LYS A 457 13.10 -3.61 -22.30
C LYS A 457 11.63 -3.50 -22.74
N ARG A 458 10.80 -4.50 -22.42
CA ARG A 458 9.34 -4.50 -22.68
C ARG A 458 8.57 -3.36 -22.00
N HIS A 459 9.17 -2.68 -21.02
CA HIS A 459 8.55 -1.63 -20.22
C HIS A 459 9.40 -0.35 -20.13
N ILE A 460 10.58 -0.33 -20.74
CA ILE A 460 11.53 0.80 -20.69
C ILE A 460 11.95 1.16 -22.12
N ASN A 461 11.27 2.13 -22.72
CA ASN A 461 11.54 2.63 -24.08
C ASN A 461 12.95 3.25 -24.24
N ALA A 462 13.71 3.45 -23.15
CA ALA A 462 15.09 3.92 -23.20
C ALA A 462 16.12 2.81 -23.47
N MET A 463 15.67 1.54 -23.62
CA MET A 463 16.52 0.36 -23.81
C MET A 463 16.53 -0.10 -25.28
N ASP A 464 16.72 0.82 -26.23
CA ASP A 464 16.66 0.50 -27.66
C ASP A 464 17.98 -0.10 -28.20
N ASP A 465 19.16 0.38 -27.80
CA ASP A 465 20.44 -0.28 -28.10
C ASP A 465 20.73 -1.40 -27.10
N ASP A 466 20.48 -2.64 -27.53
CA ASP A 466 20.64 -3.84 -26.72
C ASP A 466 22.08 -4.21 -26.39
N LYS A 467 23.05 -3.75 -27.19
CA LYS A 467 24.46 -4.08 -26.97
C LYS A 467 25.14 -3.08 -26.07
N ASP A 468 24.85 -1.79 -26.24
CA ASP A 468 25.43 -0.77 -25.37
C ASP A 468 24.75 -0.75 -24.00
N THR A 469 23.42 -0.77 -23.94
CA THR A 469 22.69 -0.72 -22.66
C THR A 469 23.03 -1.92 -21.77
N MET A 470 23.14 -3.13 -22.33
CA MET A 470 23.54 -4.31 -21.55
C MET A 470 24.97 -4.17 -21.01
N ARG A 471 25.92 -3.69 -21.81
CA ARG A 471 27.31 -3.42 -21.36
C ARG A 471 27.35 -2.36 -20.26
N GLN A 472 26.55 -1.32 -20.36
CA GLN A 472 26.44 -0.31 -19.30
C GLN A 472 25.95 -0.95 -17.98
N ILE A 473 24.93 -1.80 -18.04
CA ILE A 473 24.40 -2.53 -16.86
C ILE A 473 25.46 -3.49 -16.27
N GLU A 474 26.17 -4.24 -17.12
CA GLU A 474 27.23 -5.16 -16.69
C GLU A 474 28.41 -4.41 -16.03
N GLY A 475 28.73 -3.21 -16.53
CA GLY A 475 29.81 -2.34 -16.06
C GLY A 475 29.43 -1.32 -14.98
N LEU A 476 28.27 -1.46 -14.32
CA LEU A 476 27.93 -0.67 -13.12
C LEU A 476 28.74 -1.14 -11.92
N ASP A 477 29.28 -0.22 -11.12
CA ASP A 477 29.90 -0.54 -9.83
C ASP A 477 28.87 -0.82 -8.73
N THR A 478 29.31 -1.41 -7.62
CA THR A 478 28.42 -1.71 -6.48
C THR A 478 27.98 -0.40 -5.82
N GLY A 479 26.66 -0.16 -5.81
CA GLY A 479 26.07 1.11 -5.40
C GLY A 479 25.77 2.07 -6.55
N GLU A 480 26.14 1.75 -7.79
CA GLU A 480 25.63 2.45 -8.98
C GLU A 480 24.38 1.77 -9.55
N ALA A 481 23.56 2.57 -10.25
CA ALA A 481 22.42 2.09 -11.03
C ALA A 481 22.17 2.93 -12.28
N LEU A 482 21.60 2.31 -13.32
CA LEU A 482 20.85 3.04 -14.35
C LEU A 482 19.43 3.26 -13.84
N VAL A 483 18.98 4.52 -13.82
CA VAL A 483 17.65 4.91 -13.33
C VAL A 483 16.80 5.45 -14.47
N TYR A 484 15.68 4.78 -14.73
CA TYR A 484 14.64 5.23 -15.63
C TYR A 484 13.54 5.92 -14.83
N SER A 485 13.22 7.17 -15.15
CA SER A 485 12.00 7.82 -14.65
C SER A 485 11.58 8.94 -15.61
N PRO A 486 10.67 8.69 -16.56
CA PRO A 486 10.34 9.66 -17.62
C PRO A 486 9.62 10.91 -17.09
N ASN A 487 9.12 10.89 -15.86
CA ASN A 487 8.51 12.03 -15.19
C ASN A 487 9.45 12.75 -14.20
N ALA A 488 10.73 12.37 -14.13
CA ALA A 488 11.72 13.14 -13.39
C ALA A 488 11.95 14.50 -14.07
N VAL A 489 12.08 15.57 -13.29
CA VAL A 489 12.35 16.93 -13.80
C VAL A 489 13.77 17.33 -13.43
N LEU A 490 14.59 17.56 -14.45
CA LEU A 490 16.03 17.80 -14.31
C LEU A 490 16.36 19.29 -14.39
N GLU A 491 15.74 20.04 -15.29
CA GLU A 491 15.94 21.49 -15.43
C GLU A 491 14.66 22.20 -15.85
N LYS A 492 14.68 23.53 -15.75
CA LYS A 492 13.62 24.43 -16.20
C LYS A 492 14.28 25.54 -17.01
N HIS A 493 13.96 25.63 -18.29
CA HIS A 493 14.52 26.64 -19.19
C HIS A 493 13.92 28.03 -18.92
N PHE A 494 14.55 29.07 -19.47
CA PHE A 494 14.14 30.47 -19.29
C PHE A 494 12.74 30.79 -19.87
N ASP A 495 12.26 30.00 -20.83
CA ASP A 495 10.89 30.06 -21.37
C ASP A 495 9.84 29.38 -20.46
N GLY A 496 10.29 28.76 -19.36
CA GLY A 496 9.47 28.02 -18.41
C GLY A 496 9.31 26.53 -18.71
N SER A 497 9.76 26.06 -19.88
CA SER A 497 9.67 24.64 -20.27
C SER A 497 10.54 23.74 -19.39
N LEU A 498 10.15 22.46 -19.27
CA LEU A 498 10.80 21.49 -18.37
C LEU A 498 11.64 20.47 -19.13
N VAL A 499 12.93 20.37 -18.77
CA VAL A 499 13.78 19.25 -19.15
C VAL A 499 13.41 18.06 -18.27
N LYS A 500 12.84 17.02 -18.86
CA LYS A 500 12.50 15.77 -18.19
C LYS A 500 13.42 14.64 -18.63
N ALA A 501 13.59 13.61 -17.80
CA ALA A 501 14.32 12.39 -18.16
C ALA A 501 13.52 11.44 -19.09
N THR A 502 12.61 11.97 -19.91
CA THR A 502 11.79 11.21 -20.87
C THR A 502 12.69 10.48 -21.85
N GLY A 503 12.59 9.15 -21.90
CA GLY A 503 13.39 8.33 -22.83
C GLY A 503 14.89 8.22 -22.49
N ARG A 504 15.33 8.73 -21.32
CA ARG A 504 16.73 8.66 -20.86
C ARG A 504 16.89 7.65 -19.71
N LEU A 505 18.03 6.96 -19.70
CA LEU A 505 18.57 6.29 -18.51
C LEU A 505 19.57 7.24 -17.83
N MET A 506 19.48 7.40 -16.51
CA MET A 506 20.40 8.23 -15.72
C MET A 506 21.36 7.33 -14.94
N ARG A 507 22.69 7.46 -15.13
CA ARG A 507 23.67 6.69 -14.33
C ARG A 507 23.87 7.38 -12.98
N LEU A 508 23.21 6.87 -11.94
CA LEU A 508 23.30 7.41 -10.59
C LEU A 508 24.24 6.57 -9.73
N SER A 509 25.20 7.22 -9.07
CA SER A 509 25.90 6.64 -7.93
C SER A 509 25.07 6.93 -6.68
N ILE A 510 24.48 5.89 -6.08
CA ILE A 510 23.55 6.01 -4.95
C ILE A 510 24.31 6.46 -3.69
N ARG A 511 23.72 7.40 -2.94
CA ARG A 511 24.37 7.98 -1.75
C ARG A 511 24.68 6.92 -0.68
N LYS A 512 25.62 7.22 0.21
CA LYS A 512 25.84 6.41 1.43
C LYS A 512 24.63 6.49 2.38
N ARG A 513 24.39 5.42 3.14
CA ARG A 513 23.35 5.31 4.17
C ARG A 513 23.65 6.19 5.39
N ILE A 514 22.60 6.63 6.08
CA ILE A 514 22.72 7.36 7.38
C ILE A 514 22.41 6.47 8.58
N THR A 515 21.77 5.32 8.33
CA THR A 515 21.63 4.18 9.23
C THR A 515 22.81 3.23 9.07
N ARG A 516 23.04 2.34 10.05
CA ARG A 516 24.04 1.27 9.89
C ARG A 516 23.62 0.38 8.72
N ASP A 517 24.56 -0.06 7.89
CA ASP A 517 24.26 -1.11 6.92
C ASP A 517 24.09 -2.47 7.62
N GLY A 518 23.23 -3.31 7.04
CA GLY A 518 22.97 -4.69 7.43
C GLY A 518 23.35 -5.70 6.35
N GLY A 519 23.55 -5.25 5.10
CA GLY A 519 23.93 -6.06 3.95
C GLY A 519 25.43 -6.08 3.64
N GLU A 520 26.27 -5.47 4.48
CA GLU A 520 27.73 -5.51 4.34
C GLU A 520 28.23 -6.96 4.29
N SER A 521 29.06 -7.26 3.29
CA SER A 521 29.57 -8.62 3.07
C SER A 521 30.58 -9.00 4.16
N ILE A 522 30.34 -10.14 4.81
CA ILE A 522 31.27 -10.66 5.83
C ILE A 522 32.53 -11.16 5.12
N MET A 523 33.59 -10.35 5.19
CA MET A 523 34.91 -10.70 4.67
C MET A 523 35.58 -11.75 5.56
N ALA A 524 36.46 -12.58 4.97
CA ALA A 524 37.12 -13.69 5.67
C ALA A 524 38.39 -13.29 6.44
N ILE A 525 38.83 -12.03 6.31
CA ILE A 525 40.04 -11.42 6.86
C ILE A 525 39.69 -9.98 7.27
#